data_AF-A0AAU7BU21-F1
#
_entry.id   AF-A0AAU7BU21-F1
#
_cell.length_a   1.000
_cell.length_b   1.000
_cell.length_c   1.000
_cell.angle_alpha   90.00
_cell.angle_beta   90.00
_cell.angle_gamma   90.00
#
_symmetry.space_group_name_H-M   'P 1'
#
loop_
_entity.id
_entity.type
_entity.pdbx_description
1 polymer ?
#
loop_
_entity_poly.entity_id
_entity_poly.type
_entity_poly.pdbx_seq_one_letter_code
_entity_poly.pdbx_strand_id
1 'polypeptide(L)'
;MKFTNRAIHRDFGFFYFGLIIAFSFSGIILNHRQDWYPMDYVFESENISMTIPTELQKLNDKDYLIKISNQWTENKFDSHRLRDNQLRIYFKDNAIADIDIETGKGLLEYKRKVPFLGHTMYLHKTTNKFWIWYSDIFGAALILIAMTGILIPMGKKGFKQRGWKLAVLGILFPILFLILFS
;
A
#
# COMPACT_ATOMS: atom_id res chain seq x y z
N MET A 1 8.83 -38.81 -6.75
CA MET A 1 9.41 -37.73 -7.60
C MET A 1 10.82 -37.41 -7.14
N LYS A 2 11.76 -37.10 -8.06
CA LYS A 2 13.09 -36.59 -7.67
C LYS A 2 13.01 -35.08 -7.43
N PHE A 3 13.40 -34.62 -6.24
CA PHE A 3 13.52 -33.19 -5.94
C PHE A 3 14.76 -32.63 -6.65
N THR A 4 14.53 -31.83 -7.69
CA THR A 4 15.59 -31.12 -8.43
C THR A 4 15.27 -29.64 -8.45
N ASN A 5 16.28 -28.79 -8.61
CA ASN A 5 16.08 -27.33 -8.72
C ASN A 5 15.06 -26.98 -9.82
N ARG A 6 15.09 -27.71 -10.94
CA ARG A 6 14.12 -27.55 -12.04
C ARG A 6 12.71 -27.92 -11.64
N ALA A 7 12.52 -29.04 -10.94
CA ALA A 7 11.20 -29.47 -10.49
C ALA A 7 10.63 -28.48 -9.45
N ILE A 8 11.44 -28.11 -8.45
CA ILE A 8 11.04 -27.15 -7.41
C ILE A 8 10.66 -25.80 -8.04
N HIS A 9 11.52 -25.24 -8.88
CA HIS A 9 11.26 -23.96 -9.55
C HIS A 9 9.99 -24.00 -10.40
N ARG A 10 9.81 -25.07 -11.18
CA ARG A 10 8.63 -25.24 -12.04
C ARG A 10 7.35 -25.33 -11.21
N ASP A 11 7.34 -26.18 -10.19
CA ASP A 11 6.12 -26.47 -9.43
C ASP A 11 5.70 -25.28 -8.58
N PHE A 12 6.65 -24.63 -7.89
CA PHE A 12 6.39 -23.37 -7.17
C PHE A 12 6.07 -22.22 -8.13
N GLY A 13 6.75 -22.15 -9.27
CA GLY A 13 6.48 -21.16 -10.31
C GLY A 13 5.04 -21.26 -10.83
N PHE A 14 4.54 -22.48 -11.09
CA PHE A 14 3.15 -22.69 -11.49
C PHE A 14 2.16 -22.39 -10.38
N PHE A 15 2.44 -22.84 -9.15
CA PHE A 15 1.57 -22.60 -8.01
C PHE A 15 1.37 -21.10 -7.73
N TYR A 16 2.45 -20.31 -7.83
CA TYR A 16 2.43 -18.88 -7.52
C TYR A 16 2.26 -17.96 -8.74
N PHE A 17 2.17 -18.49 -9.96
CA PHE A 17 2.14 -17.70 -11.20
C PHE A 17 1.06 -16.61 -11.17
N GLY A 18 -0.17 -16.96 -10.84
CA GLY A 18 -1.28 -16.01 -10.79
C GLY A 18 -1.07 -14.90 -9.75
N LEU A 19 -0.51 -15.26 -8.59
CA LEU A 19 -0.20 -14.30 -7.52
C LEU A 19 0.93 -13.37 -7.90
N ILE A 20 1.97 -13.87 -8.56
CA ILE A 20 3.07 -13.06 -9.10
C ILE A 20 2.53 -12.01 -10.06
N ILE A 21 1.66 -12.40 -11.00
CA ILE A 21 1.03 -11.47 -11.94
C ILE A 21 0.17 -10.44 -11.22
N ALA A 22 -0.71 -10.88 -10.31
CA ALA A 22 -1.61 -10.00 -9.58
C ALA A 22 -0.83 -8.97 -8.72
N PHE A 23 0.23 -9.39 -8.04
CA PHE A 23 1.08 -8.50 -7.24
C PHE A 23 1.94 -7.57 -8.10
N SER A 24 2.46 -8.05 -9.24
CA SER A 24 3.20 -7.20 -10.18
C SER A 24 2.28 -6.12 -10.76
N PHE A 25 1.06 -6.49 -11.16
CA PHE A 25 0.05 -5.56 -11.64
C PHE A 25 -0.30 -4.51 -10.59
N SER A 26 -0.64 -4.94 -9.36
CA SER A 26 -0.95 -3.99 -8.28
C SER A 26 0.21 -3.09 -7.89
N GLY A 27 1.46 -3.55 -7.98
CA GLY A 27 2.65 -2.72 -7.79
C GLY A 27 2.75 -1.59 -8.82
N ILE A 28 2.49 -1.88 -10.10
CA ILE A 28 2.44 -0.87 -11.17
C ILE A 28 1.35 0.17 -10.87
N ILE A 29 0.14 -0.28 -10.53
CA ILE A 29 -0.97 0.63 -10.18
C ILE A 29 -0.62 1.48 -8.95
N LEU A 30 0.07 0.90 -7.96
CA LEU A 30 0.50 1.59 -6.75
C LEU A 30 1.54 2.69 -6.99
N ASN A 31 2.39 2.52 -8.00
CA ASN A 31 3.35 3.57 -8.39
C ASN A 31 2.63 4.83 -8.88
N HIS A 32 1.49 4.67 -9.58
CA HIS A 32 0.68 5.77 -10.10
C HIS A 32 -0.37 6.32 -9.11
N ARG A 33 -0.22 6.04 -7.81
CA ARG A 33 -1.22 6.42 -6.79
C ARG A 33 -1.50 7.94 -6.71
N GLN A 34 -0.56 8.77 -7.16
CA GLN A 34 -0.67 10.24 -7.15
C GLN A 34 -1.15 10.82 -8.48
N ASP A 35 -1.06 10.07 -9.59
CA ASP A 35 -1.37 10.64 -10.91
C ASP A 35 -2.90 10.65 -11.18
N TRP A 36 -3.61 9.65 -10.67
CA TRP A 36 -5.02 9.41 -11.02
C TRP A 36 -5.85 8.76 -9.90
N TYR A 37 -5.34 8.73 -8.67
CA TYR A 37 -6.02 8.23 -7.47
C TYR A 37 -6.73 6.85 -7.65
N PRO A 38 -6.05 5.81 -8.17
CA PRO A 38 -6.67 4.54 -8.57
C PRO A 38 -7.27 3.70 -7.44
N MET A 39 -7.10 4.13 -6.18
CA MET A 39 -7.52 3.34 -5.02
C MET A 39 -8.98 3.59 -4.63
N ASP A 40 -9.34 4.86 -4.51
CA ASP A 40 -10.63 5.29 -3.96
C ASP A 40 -11.17 6.46 -4.81
N TYR A 41 -12.48 6.53 -4.95
CA TYR A 41 -13.18 7.66 -5.58
C TYR A 41 -14.16 8.29 -4.59
N VAL A 42 -14.29 9.62 -4.66
CA VAL A 42 -15.27 10.37 -3.87
C VAL A 42 -16.63 10.23 -4.55
N PHE A 43 -17.65 9.78 -3.81
CA PHE A 43 -19.01 9.68 -4.33
C PHE A 43 -19.96 10.74 -3.74
N GLU A 44 -19.58 11.32 -2.61
CA GLU A 44 -20.36 12.35 -1.91
C GLU A 44 -19.42 13.24 -1.11
N SER A 45 -19.75 14.54 -1.03
CA SER A 45 -18.95 15.54 -0.33
C SER A 45 -19.85 16.58 0.32
N GLU A 46 -19.57 16.92 1.58
CA GLU A 46 -20.33 17.87 2.37
C GLU A 46 -19.40 18.94 2.95
N ASN A 47 -19.83 20.20 2.89
CA ASN A 47 -19.12 21.28 3.58
C ASN A 47 -19.45 21.23 5.07
N ILE A 48 -18.42 21.20 5.90
CA ILE A 48 -18.55 21.19 7.35
C ILE A 48 -17.86 22.41 7.95
N SER A 49 -18.27 22.76 9.17
CA SER A 49 -17.59 23.78 9.95
C SER A 49 -17.54 23.38 11.41
N MET A 50 -16.46 23.80 12.08
CA MET A 50 -16.25 23.60 13.50
C MET A 50 -15.91 24.91 14.17
N THR A 51 -16.35 25.06 15.42
CA THR A 51 -15.81 26.10 16.29
C THR A 51 -14.43 25.68 16.76
N ILE A 52 -13.42 26.51 16.46
CA ILE A 52 -12.04 26.25 16.86
C ILE A 52 -11.94 26.37 18.39
N PRO A 53 -11.42 25.35 19.10
CA PRO A 53 -11.24 25.44 20.53
C PRO A 53 -10.17 26.49 20.87
N THR A 54 -10.39 27.24 21.94
CA THR A 54 -9.42 28.21 22.48
C THR A 54 -8.07 27.57 22.83
N GLU A 55 -8.09 26.29 23.19
CA GLU A 55 -6.90 25.48 23.44
C GLU A 55 -6.71 24.46 22.31
N LEU A 56 -5.77 24.73 21.40
CA LEU A 56 -5.47 23.84 20.28
C LEU A 56 -5.02 22.43 20.70
N GLN A 57 -4.58 22.26 21.95
CA GLN A 57 -4.25 20.95 22.54
C GLN A 57 -5.45 19.99 22.53
N LYS A 58 -6.68 20.51 22.56
CA LYS A 58 -7.92 19.72 22.46
C LYS A 58 -8.10 19.07 21.08
N LEU A 59 -7.41 19.55 20.05
CA LEU A 59 -7.42 18.92 18.73
C LEU A 59 -6.60 17.63 18.66
N ASN A 60 -5.85 17.30 19.72
CA ASN A 60 -5.25 15.97 19.91
C ASN A 60 -6.10 15.07 20.82
N ASP A 61 -7.14 15.62 21.46
CA ASP A 61 -8.04 14.86 22.33
C ASP A 61 -9.07 14.10 21.50
N LYS A 62 -8.98 12.77 21.54
CA LYS A 62 -9.86 11.88 20.82
C LYS A 62 -11.33 12.06 21.21
N ASP A 63 -11.65 12.26 22.50
CA ASP A 63 -13.04 12.33 22.95
C ASP A 63 -13.71 13.63 22.49
N TYR A 64 -12.93 14.71 22.47
CA TYR A 64 -13.37 15.98 21.88
C TYR A 64 -13.65 15.85 20.38
N LEU A 65 -12.74 15.22 19.63
CA LEU A 65 -12.91 15.02 18.18
C LEU A 65 -14.10 14.13 17.86
N ILE A 66 -14.35 13.07 18.64
CA ILE A 66 -15.53 12.21 18.49
C ILE A 66 -16.81 13.03 18.68
N LYS A 67 -16.87 13.84 19.74
CA LYS A 67 -18.06 14.66 20.04
C LYS A 67 -18.40 15.63 18.91
N ILE A 68 -17.38 16.25 18.34
CA ILE A 68 -17.54 17.18 17.22
C ILE A 68 -17.90 16.44 15.94
N SER A 69 -17.22 15.35 15.62
CA SER A 69 -17.44 14.63 14.37
C SER A 69 -18.85 14.04 14.27
N ASN A 70 -19.46 13.68 15.41
CA ASN A 70 -20.84 13.20 15.48
C ASN A 70 -21.89 14.26 15.08
N GLN A 71 -21.49 15.54 14.95
CA GLN A 71 -22.37 16.59 14.43
C GLN A 71 -22.46 16.59 12.90
N TRP A 72 -21.52 15.94 12.21
CA TRP A 72 -21.43 15.94 10.76
C TRP A 72 -21.80 14.59 10.15
N THR A 73 -21.50 13.50 10.85
CA THR A 73 -21.71 12.15 10.32
C THR A 73 -21.99 11.16 11.44
N GLU A 74 -22.80 10.15 11.13
CA GLU A 74 -23.02 8.99 11.99
C GLU A 74 -21.86 7.97 11.91
N ASN A 75 -20.93 8.18 10.98
CA ASN A 75 -19.80 7.28 10.78
C ASN A 75 -18.89 7.25 12.01
N LYS A 76 -18.45 6.03 12.37
CA LYS A 76 -17.61 5.84 13.55
C LYS A 76 -16.21 6.43 13.33
N PHE A 77 -15.79 7.30 14.25
CA PHE A 77 -14.43 7.80 14.33
C PHE A 77 -13.41 6.65 14.39
N ASP A 78 -12.34 6.75 13.59
CA ASP A 78 -11.25 5.79 13.58
C ASP A 78 -9.96 6.40 14.12
N SER A 79 -9.46 7.44 13.45
CA SER A 79 -8.22 8.13 13.83
C SER A 79 -8.23 9.59 13.36
N HIS A 80 -7.24 10.37 13.80
CA HIS A 80 -7.03 11.73 13.33
C HIS A 80 -5.55 11.99 13.09
N ARG A 81 -5.27 12.98 12.27
CA ARG A 81 -3.93 13.51 12.03
C ARG A 81 -3.98 15.03 12.02
N LEU A 82 -3.16 15.63 12.87
CA LEU A 82 -2.93 17.06 12.91
C LEU A 82 -1.59 17.37 12.25
N ARG A 83 -1.58 18.13 11.15
CA ARG A 83 -0.32 18.54 10.50
C ARG A 83 -0.54 19.79 9.64
N ASP A 84 0.43 20.70 9.66
CA ASP A 84 0.47 21.88 8.78
C ASP A 84 -0.84 22.71 8.83
N ASN A 85 -1.34 22.95 10.05
CA ASN A 85 -2.60 23.65 10.33
C ASN A 85 -3.87 23.01 9.73
N GLN A 86 -3.78 21.74 9.34
CA GLN A 86 -4.89 20.92 8.85
C GLN A 86 -5.19 19.80 9.84
N LEU A 87 -6.46 19.69 10.22
CA LEU A 87 -7.01 18.58 10.97
C LEU A 87 -7.68 17.62 9.99
N ARG A 88 -7.11 16.42 9.84
CA ARG A 88 -7.72 15.32 9.08
C ARG A 88 -8.29 14.28 10.04
N ILE A 89 -9.58 14.00 9.95
CA ILE A 89 -10.26 12.94 10.70
C ILE A 89 -10.62 11.80 9.75
N TYR A 90 -10.33 10.57 10.15
CA TYR A 90 -10.65 9.35 9.42
C TYR A 90 -11.79 8.61 10.11
N PHE A 91 -12.72 8.10 9.31
CA PHE A 91 -13.87 7.32 9.76
C PHE A 91 -13.83 5.89 9.20
N LYS A 92 -14.52 4.95 9.88
CA LYS A 92 -14.47 3.51 9.54
C LYS A 92 -15.02 3.17 8.15
N ASP A 93 -15.99 3.91 7.64
CA ASP A 93 -16.62 3.67 6.33
C ASP A 93 -15.94 4.44 5.18
N ASN A 94 -14.62 4.65 5.31
CA ASN A 94 -13.79 5.31 4.30
C ASN A 94 -14.25 6.75 4.00
N ALA A 95 -14.79 7.43 5.01
CA ALA A 95 -15.02 8.87 4.99
C ALA A 95 -13.83 9.60 5.62
N ILE A 96 -13.55 10.80 5.12
CA ILE A 96 -12.45 11.64 5.58
C ILE A 96 -12.96 13.07 5.70
N ALA A 97 -12.76 13.69 6.86
CA ALA A 97 -12.98 15.12 7.05
C ALA A 97 -11.64 15.85 7.06
N ASP A 98 -11.48 16.84 6.19
CA ASP A 98 -10.35 17.74 6.13
C ASP A 98 -10.78 19.13 6.57
N ILE A 99 -10.17 19.65 7.63
CA ILE A 99 -10.57 20.90 8.28
C ILE A 99 -9.36 21.81 8.43
N ASP A 100 -9.51 23.04 7.97
CA ASP A 100 -8.56 24.11 8.18
C ASP A 100 -8.75 24.71 9.59
N ILE A 101 -7.68 24.70 10.40
CA ILE A 101 -7.74 25.08 11.81
C ILE A 101 -7.79 26.61 11.98
N GLU A 102 -7.34 27.39 11.00
CA GLU A 102 -7.41 28.86 11.02
C GLU A 102 -8.84 29.34 10.79
N THR A 103 -9.54 28.73 9.84
CA THR A 103 -10.87 29.16 9.41
C THR A 103 -12.01 28.36 10.04
N GLY A 104 -11.73 27.16 10.56
CA GLY A 104 -12.74 26.24 11.07
C GLY A 104 -13.65 25.67 9.98
N LYS A 105 -13.28 25.82 8.70
CA LYS A 105 -14.02 25.27 7.56
C LYS A 105 -13.37 23.98 7.10
N GLY A 106 -14.18 23.04 6.65
CA GLY A 106 -13.69 21.77 6.15
C GLY A 106 -14.61 21.11 5.13
N LEU A 107 -14.11 20.02 4.58
CA LEU A 107 -14.81 19.16 3.64
C LEU A 107 -14.86 17.74 4.21
N LEU A 108 -16.05 17.18 4.31
CA LEU A 108 -16.28 15.78 4.60
C LEU A 108 -16.50 15.04 3.27
N GLU A 109 -15.61 14.11 2.93
CA GLU A 109 -15.68 13.31 1.72
C GLU A 109 -15.97 11.85 2.05
N TYR A 110 -16.98 11.27 1.42
CA TYR A 110 -17.25 9.84 1.47
C TYR A 110 -16.62 9.14 0.27
N LYS A 111 -15.77 8.14 0.53
CA LYS A 111 -14.99 7.47 -0.51
C LYS A 111 -15.35 6.01 -0.62
N ARG A 112 -15.38 5.49 -1.84
CA ARG A 112 -15.51 4.06 -2.12
C ARG A 112 -14.29 3.56 -2.86
N LYS A 113 -13.96 2.29 -2.66
CA LYS A 113 -12.89 1.64 -3.40
C LYS A 113 -13.28 1.52 -4.86
N VAL A 114 -12.35 1.87 -5.74
CA VAL A 114 -12.51 1.59 -7.16
C VAL A 114 -12.65 0.07 -7.32
N PRO A 115 -13.72 -0.43 -7.98
CA PRO A 115 -13.89 -1.85 -8.22
C PRO A 115 -12.65 -2.42 -8.90
N PHE A 116 -12.22 -3.61 -8.46
CA PHE A 116 -11.00 -4.28 -8.92
C PHE A 116 -9.70 -3.53 -8.55
N LEU A 117 -9.41 -2.35 -9.13
CA LEU A 117 -8.14 -1.62 -8.92
C LEU A 117 -7.88 -1.29 -7.46
N GLY A 118 -8.86 -0.68 -6.78
CA GLY A 118 -8.73 -0.31 -5.37
C GLY A 118 -8.56 -1.52 -4.45
N HIS A 119 -9.13 -2.67 -4.82
CA HIS A 119 -9.01 -3.91 -4.06
C HIS A 119 -7.62 -4.54 -4.24
N THR A 120 -7.06 -4.52 -5.45
CA THR A 120 -5.70 -5.03 -5.66
C THR A 120 -4.66 -4.18 -4.91
N MET A 121 -4.82 -2.86 -4.87
CA MET A 121 -4.00 -1.98 -4.04
C MET A 121 -4.20 -2.20 -2.54
N TYR A 122 -5.43 -2.44 -2.10
CA TYR A 122 -5.72 -2.76 -0.70
C TYR A 122 -4.99 -4.04 -0.27
N LEU A 123 -5.07 -5.11 -1.07
CA LEU A 123 -4.34 -6.35 -0.82
C LEU A 123 -2.83 -6.15 -0.84
N HIS A 124 -2.30 -5.25 -1.68
CA HIS A 124 -0.87 -4.97 -1.73
C HIS A 124 -0.34 -4.22 -0.49
N LYS A 125 -1.21 -3.52 0.26
CA LYS A 125 -0.83 -2.70 1.42
C LYS A 125 -1.29 -3.23 2.76
N THR A 126 -2.30 -4.10 2.80
CA THR A 126 -2.96 -4.48 4.05
C THR A 126 -1.99 -5.21 4.97
N THR A 127 -2.02 -4.86 6.25
CA THR A 127 -1.15 -5.40 7.30
C THR A 127 -1.95 -6.13 8.38
N ASN A 128 -3.11 -6.67 8.03
CA ASN A 128 -3.85 -7.51 8.96
C ASN A 128 -3.06 -8.81 9.26
N LYS A 129 -3.23 -9.37 10.47
CA LYS A 129 -2.40 -10.50 10.94
C LYS A 129 -2.42 -11.71 9.99
N PHE A 130 -3.57 -12.06 9.44
CA PHE A 130 -3.69 -13.21 8.52
C PHE A 130 -2.97 -12.94 7.19
N TRP A 131 -3.08 -11.72 6.68
CA TRP A 131 -2.48 -11.32 5.42
C TRP A 131 -0.96 -11.17 5.52
N ILE A 132 -0.44 -10.74 6.67
CA ILE A 132 1.00 -10.73 6.93
C ILE A 132 1.56 -12.15 6.79
N TRP A 133 0.97 -13.13 7.47
CA TRP A 133 1.40 -14.54 7.35
C TRP A 133 1.37 -15.04 5.90
N TYR A 134 0.28 -14.76 5.19
CA TYR A 134 0.15 -15.12 3.78
C TYR A 134 1.23 -14.46 2.91
N SER A 135 1.47 -13.17 3.11
CA SER A 135 2.45 -12.38 2.37
C SER A 135 3.88 -12.81 2.65
N ASP A 136 4.21 -13.17 3.90
CA ASP A 136 5.54 -13.66 4.28
C ASP A 136 5.84 -15.03 3.65
N ILE A 137 4.86 -15.94 3.65
CA ILE A 137 4.97 -17.24 2.96
C ILE A 137 5.17 -17.03 1.47
N PHE A 138 4.38 -16.13 0.86
CA PHE A 138 4.52 -15.81 -0.55
C PHE A 138 5.89 -15.19 -0.85
N GLY A 139 6.38 -14.25 -0.03
CA GLY A 139 7.70 -13.65 -0.16
C GLY A 139 8.83 -14.69 -0.05
N ALA A 140 8.75 -15.60 0.91
CA ALA A 140 9.68 -16.72 1.04
C ALA A 140 9.66 -17.63 -0.21
N ALA A 141 8.47 -17.87 -0.78
CA ALA A 141 8.35 -18.62 -2.03
C ALA A 141 8.96 -17.88 -3.23
N LEU A 142 8.86 -16.55 -3.31
CA LEU A 142 9.53 -15.76 -4.35
C LEU A 142 11.05 -15.86 -4.24
N ILE A 143 11.59 -15.81 -3.02
CA ILE A 143 13.03 -16.03 -2.77
C ILE A 143 13.43 -17.43 -3.24
N LEU A 144 12.65 -18.46 -2.90
CA LEU A 144 12.89 -19.84 -3.35
C LEU A 144 12.90 -19.94 -4.88
N ILE A 145 11.91 -19.36 -5.56
CA ILE A 145 11.80 -19.35 -7.03
C ILE A 145 13.02 -18.64 -7.64
N ALA A 146 13.42 -17.48 -7.10
CA ALA A 146 14.59 -16.74 -7.58
C ALA A 146 15.89 -17.54 -7.42
N MET A 147 16.12 -18.13 -6.24
CA MET A 147 17.31 -18.92 -5.94
C MET A 147 17.38 -20.19 -6.79
N THR A 148 16.27 -20.93 -6.91
CA THR A 148 16.22 -22.13 -7.73
C THR A 148 16.38 -21.82 -9.22
N GLY A 149 15.85 -20.68 -9.68
CA GLY A 149 15.96 -20.23 -11.08
C GLY A 149 17.39 -19.98 -11.51
N ILE A 150 18.24 -19.43 -10.63
CA ILE A 150 19.67 -19.21 -10.88
C ILE A 150 20.43 -20.53 -11.12
N LEU A 151 19.96 -21.63 -10.53
CA LEU A 151 20.62 -22.94 -10.58
C LEU A 151 20.15 -23.83 -11.75
N ILE A 152 19.18 -23.39 -12.55
CA ILE A 152 18.66 -24.16 -13.71
C ILE A 152 19.61 -24.14 -14.92
N PRO A 153 20.17 -22.98 -15.33
CA PRO A 153 21.03 -22.90 -16.50
C PRO A 153 22.42 -23.48 -16.21
N MET A 154 22.92 -24.30 -17.12
CA MET A 154 24.27 -24.89 -17.03
C MET A 154 25.18 -24.38 -18.15
N GLY A 155 26.49 -24.51 -17.95
CA GLY A 155 27.51 -24.13 -18.95
C GLY A 155 27.56 -22.62 -19.21
N LYS A 156 27.58 -22.23 -20.50
CA LYS A 156 27.78 -20.84 -20.93
C LYS A 156 26.70 -19.85 -20.48
N LYS A 157 25.48 -20.36 -20.20
CA LYS A 157 24.36 -19.56 -19.68
C LYS A 157 24.21 -19.64 -18.16
N GLY A 158 25.09 -20.35 -17.48
CA GLY A 158 25.06 -20.52 -16.02
C GLY A 158 25.44 -19.26 -15.24
N PHE A 159 25.16 -19.30 -13.93
CA PHE A 159 25.41 -18.17 -13.04
C PHE A 159 26.86 -17.70 -13.04
N LYS A 160 27.82 -18.64 -12.94
CA LYS A 160 29.26 -18.34 -12.87
C LYS A 160 29.84 -17.61 -14.10
N GLN A 161 29.16 -17.65 -15.26
CA GLN A 161 29.67 -17.00 -16.47
C GLN A 161 28.99 -15.65 -16.72
N ARG A 162 27.71 -15.67 -17.11
CA ARG A 162 26.94 -14.46 -17.43
C ARG A 162 25.92 -14.09 -16.35
N GLY A 163 25.38 -15.07 -15.63
CA GLY A 163 24.27 -14.82 -14.71
C GLY A 163 24.60 -13.85 -13.57
N TRP A 164 25.79 -13.94 -12.98
CA TRP A 164 26.20 -13.02 -11.91
C TRP A 164 26.28 -11.56 -12.40
N LYS A 165 26.73 -11.34 -13.65
CA LYS A 165 26.78 -10.00 -14.24
C LYS A 165 25.38 -9.39 -14.37
N LEU A 166 24.41 -10.19 -14.79
CA LEU A 166 23.01 -9.77 -14.89
C LEU A 166 22.39 -9.52 -13.52
N ALA A 167 22.68 -10.35 -12.52
CA ALA A 167 22.21 -10.16 -11.16
C ALA A 167 22.75 -8.88 -10.54
N VAL A 168 24.06 -8.60 -10.71
CA VAL A 168 24.69 -7.36 -10.26
C VAL A 168 24.06 -6.16 -10.96
N LEU A 169 23.87 -6.21 -12.29
CA LEU A 169 23.22 -5.12 -13.03
C LEU A 169 21.79 -4.84 -12.53
N GLY A 170 21.03 -5.90 -12.20
CA GLY A 170 19.68 -5.78 -11.64
C GLY A 170 19.64 -5.12 -10.26
N ILE A 171 20.66 -5.32 -9.43
CA ILE A 171 20.79 -4.69 -8.11
C ILE A 171 21.33 -3.25 -8.24
N LEU A 172 22.23 -3.00 -9.18
CA LEU A 172 22.81 -1.67 -9.40
C LEU A 172 21.74 -0.65 -9.80
N PHE A 173 20.76 -1.04 -10.62
CA PHE A 173 19.72 -0.12 -11.07
C PHE A 173 18.96 0.58 -9.93
N PRO A 174 18.31 -0.12 -8.98
CA PRO A 174 17.62 0.55 -7.87
C PRO A 174 18.59 1.29 -6.92
N ILE A 175 19.82 0.79 -6.72
CA ILE A 175 20.82 1.47 -5.87
C ILE A 175 21.25 2.81 -6.48
N LEU A 176 21.47 2.87 -7.79
CA LEU A 176 21.83 4.11 -8.48
C LEU A 176 20.70 5.14 -8.37
N PHE A 177 19.45 4.73 -8.57
CA PHE A 177 18.30 5.62 -8.38
C PHE A 177 18.19 6.11 -6.94
N LEU A 178 18.45 5.24 -5.95
CA LEU A 178 18.49 5.67 -4.56
C LEU A 178 19.56 6.74 -4.36
N ILE A 179 20.82 6.49 -4.73
CA ILE A 179 21.93 7.46 -4.51
C ILE A 179 21.71 8.80 -5.23
N LEU A 180 21.12 8.78 -6.43
CA LEU A 180 20.95 9.99 -7.24
C LEU A 180 19.72 10.84 -6.85
N PHE A 181 18.69 10.23 -6.25
CA PHE A 181 17.39 10.87 -6.01
C PHE A 181 16.89 10.78 -4.56
N SER A 182 17.63 10.16 -3.63
CA SER A 182 17.37 10.22 -2.18
C SER A 182 18.04 11.45 -1.56
#